data_AF-A0A2D5AAE1-F1
#
_entry.id   AF-A0A2D5AAE1-F1
#
_cell.length_a   1.000
_cell.length_b   1.000
_cell.length_c   1.000
_cell.angle_alpha   90.00
_cell.angle_beta   90.00
_cell.angle_gamma   90.00
#
_symmetry.space_group_name_H-M   'P 1'
#
loop_
_entity.id
_entity.type
_entity.pdbx_description
1 polymer ?
#
loop_
_entity_poly.entity_id
_entity_poly.type
_entity_poly.pdbx_seq_one_letter_code
_entity_poly.pdbx_strand_id
1 'polypeptide(L)'
;MPFIRGNVTYARFRIGGDAPARIEQSLLDAFASGRLVPTVGVPTDVETGWTAGEHILDHDFAWDRCVFDGRVHAAMRMDAVRVPGEIRAAYVAQEQTALRKAMADRGGDAAGMPAKPLGRNAKREAKEAAERRWLEEVADGRYRSSKLVPMVWDPATATILAPATSEKVFDALRDLFQATFGARLQAQSAGGLALDLLVAKGIASAFDDAMPDAFTAAPTPRNLEQSAEVGERPDVPWAMAGPEPKDFLGNVFLLWLWWHTEANEGLFDLDDGRSVSMMVDRSIDMECAWGVTGRQSLRGDGPGRSAEVAKALQQGKWPRKIGFTMADGEAEWTFDLQGDLFRVGGLKIPRPEDRPGSEHEAIAQRIESTFDVDAILLELYGRFLDERFSGTWNTRRGELREWIASKNTARVMAAV
;
A
#
# COMPACT_ATOMS: atom_id res chain seq x y z
N MET A 1 -11.39 2.32 -12.54
CA MET A 1 -9.96 2.09 -12.21
C MET A 1 -9.51 3.22 -11.31
N PRO A 2 -8.67 2.98 -10.28
CA PRO A 2 -8.08 4.05 -9.47
C PRO A 2 -7.52 5.19 -10.32
N PHE A 3 -7.49 6.40 -9.79
CA PHE A 3 -7.23 7.68 -10.49
C PHE A 3 -8.38 8.14 -11.40
N ILE A 4 -8.81 7.34 -12.39
CA ILE A 4 -9.88 7.76 -13.32
C ILE A 4 -11.30 7.66 -12.72
N ARG A 5 -11.57 6.69 -11.83
CA ARG A 5 -12.88 6.46 -11.20
C ARG A 5 -12.76 5.81 -9.81
N GLY A 6 -13.72 6.08 -8.92
CA GLY A 6 -13.79 5.45 -7.59
C GLY A 6 -12.76 5.99 -6.58
N ASN A 7 -12.46 5.20 -5.55
CA ASN A 7 -11.47 5.61 -4.54
C ASN A 7 -10.05 5.32 -5.04
N VAL A 8 -9.10 6.16 -4.65
CA VAL A 8 -7.70 6.03 -5.02
C VAL A 8 -6.91 5.39 -3.87
N THR A 9 -5.99 4.50 -4.18
CA THR A 9 -5.00 3.98 -3.23
C THR A 9 -3.67 4.05 -3.94
N TYR A 10 -2.65 4.61 -3.30
CA TYR A 10 -1.33 4.73 -3.90
C TYR A 10 -0.21 4.64 -2.87
N ALA A 11 0.92 4.17 -3.37
CA ALA A 11 2.23 4.45 -2.83
C ALA A 11 2.95 5.40 -3.79
N ARG A 12 3.89 6.18 -3.25
CA ARG A 12 4.73 7.09 -4.01
C ARG A 12 6.03 6.41 -4.40
N PHE A 13 6.47 6.64 -5.63
CA PHE A 13 7.71 6.12 -6.16
C PHE A 13 8.51 7.25 -6.79
N ARG A 14 9.82 7.27 -6.52
CA ARG A 14 10.77 8.13 -7.22
C ARG A 14 11.31 7.40 -8.43
N ILE A 15 11.48 8.15 -9.51
CA ILE A 15 12.25 7.70 -10.66
C ILE A 15 13.67 8.24 -10.57
N GLY A 16 14.65 7.37 -10.76
CA GLY A 16 16.07 7.71 -10.84
C GLY A 16 16.69 7.34 -12.19
N GLY A 17 17.83 7.97 -12.50
CA GLY A 17 18.52 7.81 -13.78
C GLY A 17 17.94 8.72 -14.88
N ASP A 18 18.19 8.36 -16.14
CA ASP A 18 17.87 9.18 -17.31
C ASP A 18 16.43 8.94 -17.82
N ALA A 19 15.46 8.96 -16.92
CA ALA A 19 14.07 8.85 -17.30
C ALA A 19 13.63 10.06 -18.14
N PRO A 20 12.67 9.90 -19.07
CA PRO A 20 12.04 11.02 -19.76
C PRO A 20 11.57 12.11 -18.77
N ALA A 21 12.07 13.33 -18.95
CA ALA A 21 11.70 14.49 -18.14
C ALA A 21 10.49 15.27 -18.70
N ARG A 22 10.02 14.88 -19.89
CA ARG A 22 8.88 15.49 -20.59
C ARG A 22 8.04 14.40 -21.24
N ILE A 23 6.76 14.70 -21.42
CA ILE A 23 5.85 13.83 -22.17
C ILE A 23 6.02 14.16 -23.64
N GLU A 24 6.48 13.17 -24.40
CA GLU A 24 6.61 13.22 -25.85
C GLU A 24 5.96 11.98 -26.46
N GLN A 25 5.67 11.99 -27.75
CA GLN A 25 5.06 10.83 -28.43
C GLN A 25 5.90 9.55 -28.26
N SER A 26 7.23 9.68 -28.23
CA SER A 26 8.18 8.59 -27.99
C SER A 26 7.94 7.85 -26.67
N LEU A 27 7.45 8.55 -25.63
CA LEU A 27 7.10 7.97 -24.34
C LEU A 27 5.85 7.09 -24.45
N LEU A 28 4.84 7.55 -25.19
CA LEU A 28 3.62 6.76 -25.45
C LEU A 28 3.93 5.57 -26.37
N ASP A 29 4.82 5.75 -27.35
CA ASP A 29 5.27 4.68 -28.24
C ASP A 29 6.05 3.59 -27.46
N ALA A 30 6.83 3.98 -26.45
CA ALA A 30 7.51 3.04 -25.55
C ALA A 30 6.51 2.20 -24.74
N PHE A 31 5.45 2.82 -24.21
CA PHE A 31 4.35 2.09 -23.58
C PHE A 31 3.68 1.11 -24.55
N ALA A 32 3.34 1.57 -25.75
CA ALA A 32 2.70 0.74 -26.78
C ALA A 32 3.57 -0.46 -27.18
N SER A 33 4.89 -0.25 -27.27
CA SER A 33 5.88 -1.30 -27.58
C SER A 33 6.00 -2.32 -26.46
N GLY A 34 5.89 -1.90 -25.20
CA GLY A 34 5.92 -2.77 -24.02
C GLY A 34 4.57 -3.35 -23.60
N ARG A 35 3.56 -3.37 -24.49
CA ARG A 35 2.26 -3.97 -24.21
C ARG A 35 2.38 -5.47 -23.88
N LEU A 36 1.54 -5.96 -22.97
CA LEU A 36 1.52 -7.40 -22.68
C LEU A 36 0.95 -8.18 -23.86
N VAL A 37 1.75 -9.11 -24.40
CA VAL A 37 1.29 -10.15 -25.31
C VAL A 37 1.38 -11.49 -24.56
N PRO A 38 0.24 -12.09 -24.17
CA PRO A 38 0.19 -13.39 -23.50
C PRO A 38 1.01 -14.46 -24.22
N THR A 39 1.87 -15.17 -23.48
CA THR A 39 2.60 -16.32 -24.01
C THR A 39 1.62 -17.43 -24.40
N VAL A 40 1.88 -18.06 -25.55
CA VAL A 40 1.20 -19.28 -25.99
C VAL A 40 1.79 -20.47 -25.25
N GLY A 41 0.97 -21.26 -24.57
CA GLY A 41 1.41 -22.38 -23.75
C GLY A 41 1.29 -22.10 -22.25
N VAL A 42 1.99 -22.88 -21.43
CA VAL A 42 1.97 -22.75 -19.97
C VAL A 42 2.99 -21.69 -19.54
N PRO A 43 2.57 -20.52 -19.02
CA PRO A 43 3.48 -19.52 -18.49
C PRO A 43 4.20 -20.07 -17.24
N THR A 44 5.50 -19.84 -17.13
CA THR A 44 6.30 -20.22 -15.95
C THR A 44 6.11 -19.23 -14.80
N ASP A 45 5.95 -17.95 -15.15
CA ASP A 45 5.94 -16.83 -14.21
C ASP A 45 4.74 -15.91 -14.44
N VAL A 46 4.61 -14.90 -13.58
CA VAL A 46 3.64 -13.83 -13.80
C VAL A 46 4.11 -12.98 -14.98
N GLU A 47 3.27 -12.88 -16.00
CA GLU A 47 3.57 -12.08 -17.18
C GLU A 47 3.12 -10.64 -16.96
N THR A 48 3.94 -9.67 -17.36
CA THR A 48 3.65 -8.25 -17.20
C THR A 48 3.79 -7.48 -18.51
N GLY A 49 3.04 -6.40 -18.64
CA GLY A 49 3.18 -5.45 -19.75
C GLY A 49 2.19 -4.31 -19.62
N TRP A 50 2.32 -3.32 -20.50
CA TRP A 50 1.54 -2.09 -20.42
C TRP A 50 0.15 -2.17 -21.04
N THR A 51 -0.76 -1.36 -20.52
CA THR A 51 -2.04 -0.98 -21.11
C THR A 51 -2.25 0.52 -20.90
N ALA A 52 -3.14 1.14 -21.68
CA ALA A 52 -3.46 2.56 -21.52
C ALA A 52 -4.30 2.86 -20.26
N GLY A 53 -4.80 1.82 -19.59
CA GLY A 53 -5.22 1.87 -18.19
C GLY A 53 -6.72 1.97 -17.95
N GLU A 54 -7.56 2.08 -18.98
CA GLU A 54 -9.02 2.03 -18.79
C GLU A 54 -9.49 0.62 -18.42
N HIS A 55 -8.99 -0.39 -19.13
CA HIS A 55 -9.28 -1.80 -18.90
C HIS A 55 -8.11 -2.71 -19.34
N ILE A 56 -8.18 -4.02 -19.02
CA ILE A 56 -7.10 -4.97 -19.29
C ILE A 56 -6.79 -5.22 -20.78
N LEU A 57 -7.72 -4.85 -21.67
CA LEU A 57 -7.60 -4.94 -23.13
C LEU A 57 -7.30 -3.58 -23.78
N ASP A 58 -6.97 -2.56 -22.98
CA ASP A 58 -6.84 -1.19 -23.47
C ASP A 58 -5.45 -1.00 -24.07
N HIS A 59 -5.38 -0.98 -25.39
CA HIS A 59 -4.14 -0.84 -26.15
C HIS A 59 -4.02 0.52 -26.84
N ASP A 60 -4.92 1.44 -26.54
CA ASP A 60 -4.99 2.74 -27.19
C ASP A 60 -4.25 3.80 -26.37
N PHE A 61 -2.94 3.92 -26.61
CA PHE A 61 -2.06 4.89 -25.97
C PHE A 61 -2.13 6.29 -26.63
N ALA A 62 -3.31 6.69 -27.11
CA ALA A 62 -3.52 8.01 -27.67
C ALA A 62 -3.26 9.12 -26.64
N TRP A 63 -2.78 10.27 -27.12
CA TRP A 63 -2.38 11.39 -26.26
C TRP A 63 -3.52 11.86 -25.36
N ASP A 64 -4.71 12.08 -25.92
CA ASP A 64 -5.91 12.52 -25.23
C ASP A 64 -6.49 11.45 -24.28
N ARG A 65 -5.98 10.23 -24.30
CA ARG A 65 -6.39 9.16 -23.38
C ARG A 65 -5.42 8.93 -22.24
N CYS A 66 -4.15 9.18 -22.48
CA CYS A 66 -3.07 8.91 -21.53
C CYS A 66 -2.52 10.18 -20.87
N VAL A 67 -2.67 11.36 -21.47
CA VAL A 67 -2.03 12.59 -20.99
C VAL A 67 -3.06 13.55 -20.39
N PHE A 68 -2.83 13.93 -19.13
CA PHE A 68 -3.68 14.82 -18.34
C PHE A 68 -2.81 15.82 -17.61
N ASP A 69 -2.91 17.11 -17.97
CA ASP A 69 -2.22 18.23 -17.31
C ASP A 69 -0.73 17.98 -17.00
N GLY A 70 0.02 17.55 -18.02
CA GLY A 70 1.45 17.29 -17.90
C GLY A 70 1.81 15.97 -17.19
N ARG A 71 0.83 15.11 -16.92
CA ARG A 71 1.00 13.78 -16.32
C ARG A 71 0.52 12.67 -17.25
N VAL A 72 1.10 11.49 -17.11
CA VAL A 72 0.75 10.30 -17.90
C VAL A 72 0.02 9.29 -17.02
N HIS A 73 -1.19 8.93 -17.41
CA HIS A 73 -1.91 7.77 -16.90
C HIS A 73 -1.70 6.57 -17.84
N ALA A 74 -1.23 5.47 -17.26
CA ALA A 74 -1.12 4.16 -17.91
C ALA A 74 -1.30 3.07 -16.85
N ALA A 75 -1.29 1.79 -17.24
CA ALA A 75 -1.33 0.71 -16.27
C ALA A 75 -0.41 -0.45 -16.64
N MET A 76 0.17 -1.09 -15.62
CA MET A 76 0.74 -2.41 -15.78
C MET A 76 -0.37 -3.46 -15.65
N ARG A 77 -0.50 -4.33 -16.64
CA ARG A 77 -1.26 -5.57 -16.53
C ARG A 77 -0.34 -6.68 -16.03
N MET A 78 -0.84 -7.47 -15.09
CA MET A 78 -0.19 -8.68 -14.57
C MET A 78 -1.09 -9.88 -14.84
N ASP A 79 -0.62 -10.85 -15.59
CA ASP A 79 -1.31 -12.11 -15.85
C ASP A 79 -0.65 -13.24 -15.05
N ALA A 80 -1.44 -13.94 -14.24
CA ALA A 80 -0.98 -15.09 -13.48
C ALA A 80 -1.89 -16.29 -13.73
N VAL A 81 -1.30 -17.47 -13.94
CA VAL A 81 -2.04 -18.72 -13.98
C VAL A 81 -2.28 -19.22 -12.58
N ARG A 82 -3.56 -19.43 -12.23
CA ARG A 82 -3.98 -19.97 -10.94
C ARG A 82 -5.05 -21.04 -11.14
N VAL A 83 -4.62 -22.28 -11.31
CA VAL A 83 -5.53 -23.44 -11.27
C VAL A 83 -6.01 -23.63 -9.83
N PRO A 84 -7.32 -23.57 -9.54
CA PRO A 84 -7.86 -23.76 -8.19
C PRO A 84 -7.46 -25.13 -7.60
N GLY A 85 -7.22 -25.18 -6.29
CA GLY A 85 -6.79 -26.40 -5.61
C GLY A 85 -7.83 -27.52 -5.70
N GLU A 86 -9.11 -27.16 -5.68
CA GLU A 86 -10.26 -28.04 -5.81
C GLU A 86 -10.31 -28.69 -7.21
N ILE A 87 -9.96 -27.94 -8.26
CA ILE A 87 -9.87 -28.48 -9.63
C ILE A 87 -8.74 -29.49 -9.74
N ARG A 88 -7.55 -29.15 -9.20
CA ARG A 88 -6.41 -30.09 -9.16
C ARG A 88 -6.78 -31.37 -8.41
N ALA A 89 -7.42 -31.25 -7.25
CA ALA A 89 -7.87 -32.38 -6.45
C ALA A 89 -8.93 -33.22 -7.18
N ALA A 90 -9.88 -32.58 -7.87
CA ALA A 90 -10.92 -33.25 -8.63
C ALA A 90 -10.34 -34.08 -9.79
N TYR A 91 -9.39 -33.53 -10.56
CA TYR A 91 -8.73 -34.29 -11.63
C TYR A 91 -7.95 -35.49 -11.09
N VAL A 92 -7.19 -35.31 -10.00
CA VAL A 92 -6.51 -36.45 -9.35
C VAL A 92 -7.51 -37.52 -8.90
N ALA A 93 -8.65 -37.14 -8.34
CA ALA A 93 -9.70 -38.08 -7.93
C ALA A 93 -10.36 -38.81 -9.10
N GLN A 94 -10.58 -38.12 -10.24
CA GLN A 94 -11.08 -38.72 -11.48
C GLN A 94 -10.10 -39.76 -12.03
N GLU A 95 -8.81 -39.41 -12.13
CA GLU A 95 -7.78 -40.33 -12.62
C GLU A 95 -7.59 -41.55 -11.70
N GLN A 96 -7.63 -41.35 -10.39
CA GLN A 96 -7.61 -42.46 -9.44
C GLN A 96 -8.85 -43.37 -9.59
N THR A 97 -10.02 -42.79 -9.83
CA THR A 97 -11.25 -43.57 -10.05
C THR A 97 -11.18 -44.38 -11.33
N ALA A 98 -10.66 -43.79 -12.41
CA ALA A 98 -10.43 -44.46 -13.69
C ALA A 98 -9.45 -45.62 -13.55
N LEU A 99 -8.31 -45.43 -12.85
CA LEU A 99 -7.34 -46.49 -12.59
C LEU A 99 -7.91 -47.62 -11.72
N ARG A 100 -8.71 -47.31 -10.69
CA ARG A 100 -9.38 -48.33 -9.87
C ARG A 100 -10.30 -49.20 -10.73
N LYS A 101 -11.09 -48.56 -11.60
CA LYS A 101 -12.00 -49.26 -12.52
C LYS A 101 -11.22 -50.16 -13.49
N ALA A 102 -10.17 -49.63 -14.12
CA ALA A 102 -9.32 -50.39 -15.05
C ALA A 102 -8.61 -51.58 -14.36
N MET A 103 -8.20 -51.45 -13.10
CA MET A 103 -7.63 -52.56 -12.32
C MET A 103 -8.67 -53.63 -11.96
N ALA A 104 -9.88 -53.22 -11.55
CA ALA A 104 -10.97 -54.14 -11.25
C ALA A 104 -11.39 -54.95 -12.49
N ASP A 105 -11.48 -54.29 -13.64
CA ASP A 105 -11.81 -54.93 -14.93
C ASP A 105 -10.75 -55.97 -15.35
N ARG A 106 -9.47 -55.75 -15.03
CA ARG A 106 -8.37 -56.71 -15.32
C ARG A 106 -8.22 -57.82 -14.29
N GLY A 107 -8.57 -57.55 -13.03
CA GLY A 107 -8.39 -58.46 -11.90
C GLY A 107 -9.45 -59.54 -11.76
N GLY A 108 -10.54 -59.47 -12.56
CA GLY A 108 -11.69 -60.36 -12.40
C GLY A 108 -12.33 -60.23 -11.02
N ASP A 109 -12.28 -59.03 -10.42
CA ASP A 109 -12.80 -58.81 -9.07
C ASP A 109 -14.33 -59.07 -9.07
N ALA A 110 -14.78 -59.95 -8.17
CA ALA A 110 -16.18 -60.37 -8.08
C ALA A 110 -17.11 -59.19 -7.78
N ALA A 111 -18.23 -59.10 -8.50
CA ALA A 111 -19.23 -58.06 -8.33
C ALA A 111 -19.70 -57.98 -6.86
N GLY A 112 -19.48 -56.83 -6.21
CA GLY A 112 -19.93 -56.56 -4.83
C GLY A 112 -18.84 -56.43 -3.77
N MET A 113 -17.56 -56.68 -4.09
CA MET A 113 -16.45 -56.42 -3.17
C MET A 113 -15.95 -54.97 -3.22
N PRO A 114 -15.50 -54.37 -2.09
CA PRO A 114 -14.96 -53.02 -2.08
C PRO A 114 -13.69 -52.93 -2.94
N ALA A 115 -13.59 -51.86 -3.74
CA ALA A 115 -12.46 -51.64 -4.64
C ALA A 115 -11.13 -51.61 -3.87
N LYS A 116 -10.13 -52.38 -4.36
CA LYS A 116 -8.81 -52.43 -3.74
C LYS A 116 -8.17 -51.02 -3.74
N PRO A 117 -7.47 -50.63 -2.65
CA PRO A 117 -6.74 -49.36 -2.62
C PRO A 117 -5.66 -49.31 -3.71
N LEU A 118 -5.49 -48.13 -4.33
CA LEU A 118 -4.40 -47.90 -5.29
C LEU A 118 -3.03 -47.95 -4.60
N GLY A 119 -2.10 -48.67 -5.21
CA GLY A 119 -0.68 -48.66 -4.81
C GLY A 119 0.00 -47.32 -5.09
N ARG A 120 1.19 -47.12 -4.51
CA ARG A 120 1.96 -45.86 -4.62
C ARG A 120 2.23 -45.44 -6.07
N ASN A 121 2.61 -46.38 -6.93
CA ASN A 121 2.92 -46.09 -8.33
C ASN A 121 1.69 -45.63 -9.11
N ALA A 122 0.53 -46.29 -8.92
CA ALA A 122 -0.73 -45.90 -9.57
C ALA A 122 -1.24 -44.53 -9.07
N LYS A 123 -1.04 -44.20 -7.80
CA LYS A 123 -1.34 -42.86 -7.27
C LYS A 123 -0.45 -41.78 -7.91
N ARG A 124 0.84 -42.09 -8.15
CA ARG A 124 1.77 -41.19 -8.85
C ARG A 124 1.34 -40.99 -10.31
N GLU A 125 1.01 -42.07 -11.01
CA GLU A 125 0.50 -42.04 -12.38
C GLU A 125 -0.77 -41.19 -12.52
N ALA A 126 -1.73 -41.37 -11.60
CA ALA A 126 -2.95 -40.54 -11.57
C ALA A 126 -2.63 -39.05 -11.38
N LYS A 127 -1.62 -38.72 -10.56
CA LYS A 127 -1.20 -37.34 -10.36
C LYS A 127 -0.55 -36.75 -11.62
N GLU A 128 0.33 -37.50 -12.28
CA GLU A 128 0.98 -37.08 -13.53
C GLU A 128 -0.03 -36.91 -14.67
N ALA A 129 -1.04 -37.79 -14.77
CA ALA A 129 -2.11 -37.69 -15.77
C ALA A 129 -3.01 -36.47 -15.52
N ALA A 130 -3.42 -36.25 -14.27
CA ALA A 130 -4.17 -35.07 -13.89
C ALA A 130 -3.37 -33.79 -14.19
N GLU A 131 -2.05 -33.84 -13.95
CA GLU A 131 -1.15 -32.71 -14.22
C GLU A 131 -1.07 -32.34 -15.69
N ARG A 132 -0.87 -33.32 -16.58
CA ARG A 132 -0.93 -33.07 -18.02
C ARG A 132 -2.24 -32.42 -18.43
N ARG A 133 -3.37 -32.93 -17.91
CA ARG A 133 -4.70 -32.42 -18.24
C ARG A 133 -4.87 -30.95 -17.87
N TRP A 134 -4.53 -30.54 -16.64
CA TRP A 134 -4.69 -29.11 -16.31
C TRP A 134 -3.64 -28.23 -17.00
N LEU A 135 -2.47 -28.75 -17.37
CA LEU A 135 -1.46 -28.00 -18.12
C LEU A 135 -1.91 -27.74 -19.57
N GLU A 136 -2.59 -28.68 -20.21
CA GLU A 136 -3.24 -28.47 -21.50
C GLU A 136 -4.31 -27.37 -21.41
N GLU A 137 -5.15 -27.40 -20.37
CA GLU A 137 -6.17 -26.36 -20.15
C GLU A 137 -5.56 -24.98 -19.89
N VAL A 138 -4.44 -24.93 -19.18
CA VAL A 138 -3.66 -23.70 -18.99
C VAL A 138 -3.07 -23.20 -20.31
N ALA A 139 -2.54 -24.10 -21.14
CA ALA A 139 -1.99 -23.75 -22.46
C ALA A 139 -3.05 -23.12 -23.39
N ASP A 140 -4.30 -23.57 -23.27
CA ASP A 140 -5.47 -22.98 -23.95
C ASP A 140 -5.96 -21.66 -23.32
N GLY A 141 -5.25 -21.14 -22.31
CA GLY A 141 -5.53 -19.86 -21.68
C GLY A 141 -6.50 -19.91 -20.49
N ARG A 142 -6.96 -21.09 -20.06
CA ARG A 142 -7.80 -21.20 -18.85
C ARG A 142 -7.01 -20.88 -17.60
N TYR A 143 -7.73 -20.51 -16.54
CA TYR A 143 -7.17 -20.20 -15.22
C TYR A 143 -6.21 -19.00 -15.17
N ARG A 144 -6.11 -18.24 -16.26
CA ARG A 144 -5.42 -16.96 -16.30
C ARG A 144 -6.25 -15.91 -15.58
N SER A 145 -5.67 -15.28 -14.58
CA SER A 145 -6.24 -14.13 -13.88
C SER A 145 -5.41 -12.90 -14.19
N SER A 146 -6.06 -11.87 -14.71
CA SER A 146 -5.44 -10.58 -15.01
C SER A 146 -5.73 -9.58 -13.91
N LYS A 147 -4.69 -8.90 -13.44
CA LYS A 147 -4.79 -7.75 -12.54
C LYS A 147 -4.27 -6.52 -13.25
N LEU A 148 -4.96 -5.39 -13.07
CA LEU A 148 -4.52 -4.11 -13.59
C LEU A 148 -4.00 -3.24 -12.44
N VAL A 149 -2.82 -2.63 -12.64
CA VAL A 149 -2.13 -1.77 -11.69
C VAL A 149 -1.95 -0.42 -12.37
N PRO A 150 -2.92 0.51 -12.24
CA PRO A 150 -2.82 1.83 -12.85
C PRO A 150 -1.74 2.66 -12.18
N MET A 151 -1.17 3.59 -12.92
CA MET A 151 -0.21 4.54 -12.40
C MET A 151 -0.43 5.90 -13.03
N VAL A 152 -0.11 6.94 -12.27
CA VAL A 152 0.07 8.27 -12.82
C VAL A 152 1.52 8.67 -12.63
N TRP A 153 2.18 8.99 -13.73
CA TRP A 153 3.55 9.48 -13.77
C TRP A 153 3.55 10.97 -14.05
N ASP A 154 4.18 11.73 -13.15
CA ASP A 154 4.56 13.13 -13.35
C ASP A 154 6.07 13.22 -13.67
N PRO A 155 6.46 13.46 -14.93
CA PRO A 155 7.85 13.65 -15.31
C PRO A 155 8.48 14.90 -14.70
N ALA A 156 7.71 15.96 -14.43
CA ALA A 156 8.25 17.23 -13.92
C ALA A 156 8.81 17.06 -12.50
N THR A 157 8.21 16.17 -11.71
CA THR A 157 8.64 15.85 -10.34
C THR A 157 9.31 14.48 -10.22
N ALA A 158 9.58 13.80 -11.35
CA ALA A 158 10.14 12.44 -11.42
C ALA A 158 9.43 11.45 -10.48
N THR A 159 8.10 11.53 -10.43
CA THR A 159 7.27 10.83 -9.44
C THR A 159 6.22 9.94 -10.12
N ILE A 160 6.01 8.74 -9.57
CA ILE A 160 4.89 7.89 -9.91
C ILE A 160 4.02 7.64 -8.66
N LEU A 161 2.71 7.77 -8.83
CA LEU A 161 1.72 7.28 -7.88
C LEU A 161 1.08 6.01 -8.43
N ALA A 162 1.13 4.90 -7.69
CA ALA A 162 0.54 3.63 -8.11
C ALA A 162 0.08 2.77 -6.91
N PRO A 163 -0.95 1.91 -7.05
CA PRO A 163 -1.38 0.97 -6.01
C PRO A 163 -0.45 -0.27 -5.93
N ALA A 164 0.85 -0.09 -6.12
CA ALA A 164 1.87 -1.13 -6.01
C ALA A 164 2.31 -1.29 -4.54
N THR A 165 1.37 -1.65 -3.67
CA THR A 165 1.58 -1.68 -2.21
C THR A 165 2.11 -3.02 -1.68
N SER A 166 2.15 -4.08 -2.49
CA SER A 166 2.82 -5.33 -2.12
C SER A 166 4.14 -5.47 -2.86
N GLU A 167 5.17 -6.03 -2.22
CA GLU A 167 6.49 -6.28 -2.79
C GLU A 167 6.41 -6.93 -4.18
N LYS A 168 5.67 -8.03 -4.33
CA LYS A 168 5.44 -8.71 -5.62
C LYS A 168 4.93 -7.79 -6.74
N VAL A 169 4.04 -6.84 -6.44
CA VAL A 169 3.49 -5.92 -7.45
C VAL A 169 4.48 -4.80 -7.74
N PHE A 170 5.19 -4.32 -6.72
CA PHE A 170 6.24 -3.33 -6.88
C PHE A 170 7.41 -3.87 -7.70
N ASP A 171 7.90 -5.07 -7.43
CA ASP A 171 8.98 -5.70 -8.21
C ASP A 171 8.59 -5.82 -9.68
N ALA A 172 7.39 -6.33 -9.95
CA ALA A 172 6.87 -6.43 -11.31
C ALA A 172 6.79 -5.06 -12.02
N LEU A 173 6.34 -4.01 -11.30
CA LEU A 173 6.27 -2.65 -11.84
C LEU A 173 7.67 -2.07 -12.09
N ARG A 174 8.58 -2.23 -11.13
CA ARG A 174 9.98 -1.77 -11.22
C ARG A 174 10.67 -2.41 -12.41
N ASP A 175 10.55 -3.73 -12.55
CA ASP A 175 11.24 -4.49 -13.59
C ASP A 175 10.67 -4.15 -14.97
N LEU A 176 9.34 -4.02 -15.11
CA LEU A 176 8.71 -3.59 -16.36
C LEU A 176 9.09 -2.14 -16.72
N PHE A 177 9.10 -1.24 -15.74
CA PHE A 177 9.49 0.16 -15.93
C PHE A 177 10.95 0.29 -16.35
N GLN A 178 11.86 -0.43 -15.68
CA GLN A 178 13.28 -0.48 -16.04
C GLN A 178 13.50 -1.07 -17.43
N ALA A 179 12.78 -2.12 -17.80
CA ALA A 179 12.88 -2.73 -19.13
C ALA A 179 12.36 -1.80 -20.24
N THR A 180 11.33 -0.99 -19.95
CA THR A 180 10.70 -0.11 -20.95
C THR A 180 11.43 1.22 -21.10
N PHE A 181 11.82 1.84 -19.99
CA PHE A 181 12.33 3.21 -19.95
C PHE A 181 13.81 3.31 -19.58
N GLY A 182 14.46 2.19 -19.22
CA GLY A 182 15.86 2.21 -18.78
C GLY A 182 16.09 2.90 -17.42
N ALA A 183 15.01 3.33 -16.75
CA ALA A 183 15.06 4.11 -15.52
C ALA A 183 14.71 3.28 -14.28
N ARG A 184 15.31 3.65 -13.15
CA ARG A 184 15.11 2.94 -11.88
C ARG A 184 13.89 3.48 -11.15
N LEU A 185 13.08 2.58 -10.61
CA LEU A 185 11.95 2.93 -9.74
C LEU A 185 12.28 2.58 -8.29
N GLN A 186 12.13 3.55 -7.39
CA GLN A 186 12.37 3.38 -5.95
C GLN A 186 11.09 3.69 -5.18
N ALA A 187 10.65 2.75 -4.34
CA ALA A 187 9.54 2.99 -3.42
C ALA A 187 9.95 4.03 -2.37
N GLN A 188 9.06 4.96 -2.06
CA GLN A 188 9.30 5.98 -1.05
C GLN A 188 8.49 5.64 0.21
N SER A 189 9.15 5.01 1.18
CA SER A 189 8.64 4.90 2.55
C SER A 189 8.87 6.20 3.33
N ALA A 190 8.37 6.29 4.56
CA ALA A 190 8.53 7.50 5.35
C ALA A 190 10.01 7.83 5.63
N GLY A 191 10.83 6.82 5.94
CA GLY A 191 12.26 6.99 6.15
C GLY A 191 12.97 7.52 4.90
N GLY A 192 12.66 6.95 3.73
CA GLY A 192 13.20 7.43 2.45
C GLY A 192 12.80 8.88 2.17
N LEU A 193 11.51 9.21 2.30
CA LEU A 193 11.01 10.58 2.12
C LEU A 193 11.66 11.57 3.09
N ALA A 194 11.85 11.18 4.35
CA ALA A 194 12.51 12.02 5.33
C ALA A 194 13.95 12.33 4.93
N LEU A 195 14.72 11.32 4.53
CA LEU A 195 16.08 11.53 4.06
C LEU A 195 16.11 12.53 2.89
N ASP A 196 15.22 12.36 1.90
CA ASP A 196 15.16 13.23 0.74
C ASP A 196 14.86 14.70 1.10
N LEU A 197 13.85 14.92 1.95
CA LEU A 197 13.46 16.24 2.43
C LEU A 197 14.57 16.89 3.27
N LEU A 198 15.26 16.11 4.11
CA LEU A 198 16.36 16.61 4.95
C LEU A 198 17.62 16.90 4.13
N VAL A 199 17.90 16.12 3.08
CA VAL A 199 18.98 16.40 2.12
C VAL A 199 18.72 17.71 1.39
N ALA A 200 17.49 17.94 0.91
CA ALA A 200 17.11 19.19 0.27
C ALA A 200 17.28 20.42 1.18
N LYS A 201 17.17 20.23 2.50
CA LYS A 201 17.36 21.27 3.53
C LYS A 201 18.80 21.38 4.08
N GLY A 202 19.71 20.50 3.65
CA GLY A 202 21.11 20.50 4.12
C GLY A 202 21.31 19.99 5.55
N ILE A 203 20.37 19.23 6.11
CA ILE A 203 20.39 18.73 7.50
C ILE A 203 20.39 17.19 7.59
N ALA A 204 20.83 16.52 6.53
CA ALA A 204 20.85 15.06 6.43
C ALA A 204 21.66 14.35 7.52
N SER A 205 22.72 14.96 8.06
CA SER A 205 23.53 14.34 9.11
C SER A 205 22.75 14.02 10.39
N ALA A 206 21.70 14.79 10.68
CA ALA A 206 20.86 14.54 11.85
C ALA A 206 19.95 13.30 11.68
N PHE A 207 19.74 12.85 10.45
CA PHE A 207 18.89 11.70 10.13
C PHE A 207 19.51 10.37 10.60
N ASP A 208 20.83 10.23 10.49
CA ASP A 208 21.52 8.98 10.82
C ASP A 208 21.35 8.59 12.30
N ASP A 209 21.38 9.59 13.18
CA ASP A 209 21.20 9.48 14.63
C ASP A 209 19.73 9.49 15.07
N ALA A 210 18.79 9.59 14.13
CA ALA A 210 17.36 9.60 14.43
C ALA A 210 16.94 8.24 15.01
N MET A 211 16.32 8.29 16.18
CA MET A 211 15.86 7.10 16.92
C MET A 211 14.42 7.27 17.41
N PRO A 212 13.69 6.17 17.66
CA PRO A 212 12.37 6.20 18.27
C PRO A 212 12.40 6.84 19.67
N ASP A 213 11.51 7.80 19.91
CA ASP A 213 11.35 8.44 21.23
C ASP A 213 10.35 7.67 22.10
N ALA A 214 10.59 7.59 23.41
CA ALA A 214 9.61 7.05 24.34
C ALA A 214 8.52 8.09 24.67
N PHE A 215 7.33 7.93 24.10
CA PHE A 215 6.14 8.76 24.42
C PHE A 215 5.31 8.25 25.61
N THR A 216 5.57 7.02 26.07
CA THR A 216 4.99 6.43 27.27
C THR A 216 6.07 5.73 28.08
N ALA A 217 5.76 5.36 29.31
CA ALA A 217 6.56 4.34 30.00
C ALA A 217 6.49 3.02 29.21
N ALA A 218 7.52 2.19 29.34
CA ALA A 218 7.52 0.87 28.76
C ALA A 218 6.40 0.01 29.37
N PRO A 219 5.65 -0.76 28.57
CA PRO A 219 4.62 -1.66 29.08
C PRO A 219 5.23 -2.72 29.98
N THR A 220 4.51 -3.12 31.03
CA THR A 220 4.96 -4.22 31.89
C THR A 220 5.06 -5.52 31.07
N PRO A 221 6.24 -6.16 31.02
CA PRO A 221 6.43 -7.44 30.34
C PRO A 221 5.51 -8.54 30.90
N ARG A 222 5.05 -9.47 30.05
CA ARG A 222 4.21 -10.60 30.52
C ARG A 222 5.02 -11.73 31.13
N ASN A 223 6.30 -11.84 30.78
CA ASN A 223 7.21 -12.86 31.28
C ASN A 223 8.64 -12.29 31.43
N LEU A 224 9.52 -13.06 32.09
CA LEU A 224 10.91 -12.66 32.35
C LEU A 224 11.73 -12.52 31.07
N GLU A 225 11.46 -13.32 30.04
CA GLU A 225 12.14 -13.24 28.74
C GLU A 225 11.90 -11.88 28.07
N GLN A 226 10.64 -11.42 28.01
CA GLN A 226 10.29 -10.09 27.51
C GLN A 226 10.87 -8.95 28.36
N SER A 227 11.15 -9.18 29.64
CA SER A 227 11.69 -8.12 30.51
C SER A 227 13.15 -7.76 30.21
N ALA A 228 13.91 -8.70 29.65
CA ALA A 228 15.28 -8.47 29.20
C ALA A 228 15.35 -7.73 27.85
N GLU A 229 14.25 -7.71 27.10
CA GLU A 229 14.16 -7.11 25.75
C GLU A 229 13.67 -5.67 25.78
N VAL A 230 13.06 -5.21 26.88
CA VAL A 230 12.55 -3.83 27.00
C VAL A 230 13.68 -2.87 27.37
N GLY A 231 14.18 -2.14 26.36
CA GLY A 231 15.20 -1.09 26.54
C GLY A 231 14.65 0.25 27.06
N GLU A 232 15.48 1.30 27.01
CA GLU A 232 15.05 2.68 27.35
C GLU A 232 14.20 3.32 26.24
N ARG A 233 14.25 2.78 25.02
CA ARG A 233 13.57 3.28 23.84
C ARG A 233 12.72 2.18 23.20
N PRO A 234 11.65 2.54 22.47
CA PRO A 234 10.87 1.56 21.71
C PRO A 234 11.67 0.99 20.53
N ASP A 235 11.53 -0.31 20.28
CA ASP A 235 12.22 -1.01 19.17
C ASP A 235 11.52 -0.84 17.81
N VAL A 236 10.23 -0.49 17.82
CA VAL A 236 9.37 -0.31 16.63
C VAL A 236 9.53 -1.48 15.65
N PRO A 237 9.10 -2.70 16.02
CA PRO A 237 9.46 -3.93 15.29
C PRO A 237 9.12 -3.92 13.81
N TRP A 238 8.08 -3.18 13.44
CA TRP A 238 7.63 -3.08 12.06
C TRP A 238 8.46 -2.16 11.18
N ALA A 239 9.09 -1.13 11.74
CA ALA A 239 10.00 -0.25 11.01
C ALA A 239 11.33 -0.98 10.80
N MET A 240 11.80 -1.74 11.81
CA MET A 240 12.98 -2.59 11.70
C MET A 240 12.82 -3.71 10.65
N ALA A 241 11.61 -4.23 10.48
CA ALA A 241 11.28 -5.18 9.41
C ALA A 241 10.88 -4.50 8.08
N GLY A 242 10.84 -3.16 8.06
CA GLY A 242 10.47 -2.35 6.91
C GLY A 242 11.62 -2.15 5.92
N PRO A 243 11.38 -1.43 4.81
CA PRO A 243 12.41 -1.12 3.83
C PRO A 243 13.50 -0.19 4.40
N GLU A 244 13.16 0.74 5.29
CA GLU A 244 14.10 1.69 5.87
C GLU A 244 14.03 1.69 7.40
N PRO A 245 15.17 1.62 8.14
CA PRO A 245 15.16 1.62 9.60
C PRO A 245 14.48 2.85 10.22
N LYS A 246 14.50 3.98 9.52
CA LYS A 246 13.91 5.26 9.95
C LYS A 246 12.42 5.40 9.60
N ASP A 247 11.77 4.36 9.08
CA ASP A 247 10.33 4.39 8.76
C ASP A 247 9.44 4.69 9.98
N PHE A 248 9.95 4.48 11.21
CA PHE A 248 9.24 4.89 12.42
C PHE A 248 8.89 6.38 12.43
N LEU A 249 9.62 7.24 11.71
CA LEU A 249 9.32 8.67 11.57
C LEU A 249 7.91 8.89 11.01
N GLY A 250 7.42 8.03 10.13
CA GLY A 250 6.05 8.11 9.63
C GLY A 250 5.00 7.78 10.71
N ASN A 251 5.32 6.89 11.66
CA ASN A 251 4.42 6.61 12.78
C ASN A 251 4.41 7.74 13.81
N VAL A 252 5.56 8.37 14.04
CA VAL A 252 5.65 9.57 14.87
C VAL A 252 4.93 10.75 14.20
N PHE A 253 5.01 10.88 12.89
CA PHE A 253 4.23 11.84 12.13
C PHE A 253 2.72 11.63 12.30
N LEU A 254 2.23 10.40 12.28
CA LEU A 254 0.82 10.11 12.57
C LEU A 254 0.42 10.51 14.00
N LEU A 255 1.29 10.32 15.00
CA LEU A 255 1.06 10.81 16.36
C LEU A 255 1.01 12.33 16.40
N TRP A 256 1.93 12.99 15.70
CA TRP A 256 2.01 14.44 15.61
C TRP A 256 0.77 15.05 14.95
N LEU A 257 0.33 14.50 13.82
CA LEU A 257 -0.92 14.90 13.16
C LEU A 257 -2.11 14.75 14.11
N TRP A 258 -2.26 13.58 14.71
CA TRP A 258 -3.39 13.31 15.62
C TRP A 258 -3.37 14.25 16.84
N TRP A 259 -2.21 14.48 17.44
CA TRP A 259 -2.06 15.48 18.50
C TRP A 259 -2.48 16.86 18.02
N HIS A 260 -2.02 17.28 16.85
CA HIS A 260 -2.38 18.58 16.28
C HIS A 260 -3.89 18.71 16.02
N THR A 261 -4.56 17.65 15.57
CA THR A 261 -6.03 17.64 15.39
C THR A 261 -6.82 17.82 16.68
N GLU A 262 -6.25 17.43 17.83
CA GLU A 262 -6.92 17.54 19.13
C GLU A 262 -6.47 18.78 19.93
N ALA A 263 -5.23 19.23 19.75
CA ALA A 263 -4.65 20.34 20.51
C ALA A 263 -4.79 21.70 19.82
N ASN A 264 -4.86 21.74 18.48
CA ASN A 264 -4.84 22.97 17.69
C ASN A 264 -5.94 22.96 16.60
N GLU A 265 -7.10 22.38 16.93
CA GLU A 265 -8.29 22.30 16.06
C GLU A 265 -8.06 21.66 14.68
N GLY A 266 -6.89 21.07 14.44
CA GLY A 266 -6.53 20.42 13.18
C GLY A 266 -6.26 21.36 12.01
N LEU A 267 -6.01 22.65 12.24
CA LEU A 267 -5.76 23.64 11.18
C LEU A 267 -4.27 23.72 10.81
N PHE A 268 -3.94 23.65 9.53
CA PHE A 268 -2.59 23.78 9.01
C PHE A 268 -2.53 24.81 7.87
N ASP A 269 -1.77 25.89 8.06
CA ASP A 269 -1.61 26.93 7.05
C ASP A 269 -0.51 26.57 6.07
N LEU A 270 -0.80 26.26 4.81
CA LEU A 270 0.16 25.82 3.80
C LEU A 270 1.01 26.97 3.24
N ASP A 271 2.16 26.63 2.64
CA ASP A 271 3.13 27.60 2.10
C ASP A 271 2.57 28.39 0.91
N ASP A 272 1.58 27.83 0.20
CA ASP A 272 0.87 28.49 -0.90
C ASP A 272 -0.23 29.47 -0.41
N GLY A 273 -0.39 29.62 0.90
CA GLY A 273 -1.38 30.50 1.53
C GLY A 273 -2.75 29.87 1.77
N ARG A 274 -2.99 28.62 1.34
CA ARG A 274 -4.20 27.87 1.72
C ARG A 274 -4.13 27.44 3.19
N SER A 275 -5.29 27.11 3.76
CA SER A 275 -5.35 26.48 5.09
C SER A 275 -6.18 25.21 5.00
N VAL A 276 -5.66 24.12 5.55
CA VAL A 276 -6.35 22.82 5.57
C VAL A 276 -6.70 22.43 6.99
N SER A 277 -7.92 21.93 7.17
CA SER A 277 -8.36 21.29 8.40
C SER A 277 -8.23 19.77 8.29
N MET A 278 -7.81 19.10 9.36
CA MET A 278 -7.77 17.64 9.44
C MET A 278 -8.47 17.13 10.70
N MET A 279 -9.15 16.00 10.56
CA MET A 279 -9.76 15.26 11.65
C MET A 279 -9.40 13.78 11.56
N VAL A 280 -9.12 13.17 12.71
CA VAL A 280 -9.00 11.70 12.82
C VAL A 280 -10.38 11.07 12.79
N ASP A 281 -10.62 10.23 11.77
CA ASP A 281 -11.92 9.62 11.53
C ASP A 281 -11.83 8.21 10.94
N ARG A 282 -12.93 7.45 10.98
CA ARG A 282 -13.14 6.12 10.40
C ARG A 282 -12.31 4.99 11.00
N SER A 283 -11.01 5.18 11.22
CA SER A 283 -10.15 4.12 11.72
C SER A 283 -8.83 4.55 12.35
N ILE A 284 -8.36 3.73 13.29
CA ILE A 284 -6.96 3.74 13.76
C ILE A 284 -6.51 2.29 13.91
N ASP A 285 -5.41 1.94 13.23
CA ASP A 285 -4.68 0.69 13.45
C ASP A 285 -3.42 1.01 14.26
N MET A 286 -3.20 0.30 15.36
CA MET A 286 -2.09 0.52 16.30
C MET A 286 -1.33 -0.76 16.61
N GLU A 287 -0.05 -0.62 16.93
CA GLU A 287 0.84 -1.73 17.32
C GLU A 287 1.80 -1.28 18.42
N CYS A 288 2.18 -2.21 19.31
CA CYS A 288 3.08 -1.89 20.41
C CYS A 288 4.49 -1.56 19.90
N ALA A 289 4.91 -0.31 20.07
CA ALA A 289 6.24 0.13 19.66
C ALA A 289 7.36 -0.55 20.47
N TRP A 290 7.02 -1.11 21.63
CA TRP A 290 7.94 -1.84 22.51
C TRP A 290 8.01 -3.35 22.23
N GLY A 291 7.27 -3.86 21.24
CA GLY A 291 7.23 -5.31 20.95
C GLY A 291 6.57 -6.20 22.01
N VAL A 292 6.19 -5.66 23.17
CA VAL A 292 5.63 -6.42 24.30
C VAL A 292 4.16 -6.81 24.09
N THR A 293 3.35 -5.89 23.55
CA THR A 293 1.90 -6.09 23.36
C THR A 293 1.54 -6.22 21.88
N GLY A 294 0.32 -6.67 21.60
CA GLY A 294 -0.13 -6.95 20.23
C GLY A 294 -0.63 -5.72 19.45
N ARG A 295 -1.22 -6.02 18.30
CA ARG A 295 -1.94 -5.06 17.44
C ARG A 295 -3.36 -4.82 17.94
N GLN A 296 -3.88 -3.63 17.68
CA GLN A 296 -5.27 -3.27 17.93
C GLN A 296 -5.77 -2.36 16.83
N SER A 297 -6.95 -2.65 16.31
CA SER A 297 -7.64 -1.83 15.32
C SER A 297 -8.98 -1.39 15.87
N LEU A 298 -9.30 -0.11 15.71
CA LEU A 298 -10.63 0.42 15.97
C LEU A 298 -11.18 1.06 14.69
N ARG A 299 -12.47 0.82 14.43
CA ARG A 299 -13.24 1.40 13.33
C ARG A 299 -14.48 2.07 13.89
N GLY A 300 -14.88 3.19 13.33
CA GLY A 300 -16.05 3.96 13.77
C GLY A 300 -15.82 5.46 13.61
N ASP A 301 -16.76 6.26 14.10
CA ASP A 301 -16.73 7.72 13.95
C ASP A 301 -15.85 8.35 15.04
N GLY A 302 -14.87 9.16 14.64
CA GLY A 302 -13.93 9.82 15.56
C GLY A 302 -13.19 8.87 16.52
N PRO A 303 -12.56 7.78 16.04
CA PRO A 303 -11.93 6.76 16.89
C PRO A 303 -10.77 7.32 17.72
N GLY A 304 -10.18 8.46 17.32
CA GLY A 304 -9.15 9.16 18.10
C GLY A 304 -9.61 9.58 19.50
N ARG A 305 -10.92 9.80 19.68
CA ARG A 305 -11.49 10.21 20.98
C ARG A 305 -11.96 9.02 21.83
N SER A 306 -11.80 7.78 21.36
CA SER A 306 -12.32 6.60 22.07
C SER A 306 -11.47 6.25 23.30
N ALA A 307 -12.12 5.67 24.32
CA ALA A 307 -11.43 5.25 25.54
C ALA A 307 -10.49 4.07 25.28
N GLU A 308 -10.88 3.18 24.37
CA GLU A 308 -10.10 2.00 23.94
C GLU A 308 -8.81 2.41 23.24
N VAL A 309 -8.87 3.39 22.34
CA VAL A 309 -7.72 3.95 21.64
C VAL A 309 -6.84 4.74 22.60
N ALA A 310 -7.43 5.55 23.49
CA ALA A 310 -6.69 6.24 24.55
C ALA A 310 -5.90 5.26 25.42
N LYS A 311 -6.52 4.15 25.86
CA LYS A 311 -5.84 3.11 26.62
C LYS A 311 -4.75 2.39 25.82
N ALA A 312 -4.99 2.12 24.55
CA ALA A 312 -3.99 1.52 23.67
C ALA A 312 -2.74 2.42 23.54
N LEU A 313 -2.94 3.72 23.36
CA LEU A 313 -1.87 4.71 23.28
C LEU A 313 -1.08 4.81 24.59
N GLN A 314 -1.80 4.88 25.73
CA GLN A 314 -1.20 4.87 27.08
C GLN A 314 -0.39 3.60 27.39
N GLN A 315 -0.71 2.49 26.74
CA GLN A 315 0.02 1.21 26.82
C GLN A 315 1.17 1.10 25.80
N GLY A 316 1.63 2.21 25.23
CA GLY A 316 2.78 2.25 24.33
C GLY A 316 2.51 1.69 22.93
N LYS A 317 1.24 1.61 22.50
CA LYS A 317 0.93 1.35 21.08
C LYS A 317 1.03 2.64 20.27
N TRP A 318 1.65 2.58 19.11
CA TRP A 318 1.71 3.69 18.16
C TRP A 318 0.77 3.45 16.98
N PRO A 319 0.24 4.52 16.36
CA PRO A 319 -0.52 4.40 15.13
C PRO A 319 0.37 3.89 13.98
N ARG A 320 -0.10 2.82 13.35
CA ARG A 320 0.40 2.30 12.08
C ARG A 320 -0.30 2.96 10.90
N LYS A 321 -1.61 3.16 11.04
CA LYS A 321 -2.46 3.76 10.03
C LYS A 321 -3.61 4.51 10.69
N ILE A 322 -3.89 5.70 10.22
CA ILE A 322 -5.00 6.53 10.69
C ILE A 322 -5.87 6.91 9.49
N GLY A 323 -7.19 6.81 9.65
CA GLY A 323 -8.14 7.43 8.75
C GLY A 323 -8.26 8.92 9.06
N PHE A 324 -8.18 9.75 8.02
CA PHE A 324 -8.39 11.18 8.11
C PHE A 324 -9.58 11.61 7.26
N THR A 325 -10.18 12.71 7.69
CA THR A 325 -10.95 13.63 6.87
C THR A 325 -10.15 14.93 6.80
N MET A 326 -9.92 15.45 5.60
CA MET A 326 -9.16 16.67 5.35
C MET A 326 -10.00 17.60 4.48
N ALA A 327 -10.02 18.89 4.78
CA ALA A 327 -10.75 19.87 3.98
C ALA A 327 -9.99 21.20 3.90
N ASP A 328 -10.00 21.84 2.73
CA ASP A 328 -9.37 23.14 2.47
C ASP A 328 -10.37 24.30 2.41
N GLY A 329 -11.63 24.04 2.76
CA GLY A 329 -12.74 24.99 2.71
C GLY A 329 -13.63 24.84 1.48
N GLU A 330 -13.09 24.34 0.37
CA GLU A 330 -13.84 24.09 -0.88
C GLU A 330 -14.09 22.60 -1.09
N ALA A 331 -13.09 21.78 -0.78
CA ALA A 331 -13.09 20.35 -1.01
C ALA A 331 -12.89 19.57 0.30
N GLU A 332 -13.50 18.38 0.37
CA GLU A 332 -13.30 17.42 1.47
C GLU A 332 -12.81 16.08 0.92
N TRP A 333 -11.66 15.62 1.43
CA TRP A 333 -11.07 14.33 1.14
C TRP A 333 -11.14 13.42 2.35
N THR A 334 -11.35 12.13 2.11
CA THR A 334 -11.20 11.11 3.16
C THR A 334 -10.25 10.02 2.71
N PHE A 335 -9.25 9.69 3.52
CA PHE A 335 -8.23 8.69 3.18
C PHE A 335 -7.58 8.09 4.43
N ASP A 336 -7.08 6.86 4.33
CA ASP A 336 -6.23 6.27 5.36
C ASP A 336 -4.76 6.56 5.03
N LEU A 337 -3.98 7.06 5.97
CA LEU A 337 -2.52 7.20 5.81
C LEU A 337 -1.80 6.14 6.65
N GLN A 338 -1.06 5.25 6.00
CA GLN A 338 -0.11 4.35 6.66
C GLN A 338 1.21 5.08 6.90
N GLY A 339 1.63 5.16 8.16
CA GLY A 339 2.79 5.96 8.59
C GLY A 339 4.10 5.45 8.01
N ASP A 340 4.50 4.23 8.38
CA ASP A 340 5.82 3.65 8.06
C ASP A 340 6.12 3.63 6.55
N LEU A 341 5.14 3.26 5.73
CA LEU A 341 5.32 3.18 4.28
C LEU A 341 4.84 4.42 3.52
N PHE A 342 4.33 5.44 4.24
CA PHE A 342 3.76 6.67 3.69
C PHE A 342 2.75 6.43 2.56
N ARG A 343 1.80 5.51 2.79
CA ARG A 343 0.82 5.08 1.76
C ARG A 343 -0.55 5.65 2.03
N VAL A 344 -1.18 6.13 0.98
CA VAL A 344 -2.56 6.63 1.02
C VAL A 344 -3.49 5.52 0.55
N GLY A 345 -4.47 5.17 1.39
CA GLY A 345 -5.47 4.14 1.16
C GLY A 345 -6.87 4.73 1.07
N GLY A 346 -7.64 4.26 0.09
CA GLY A 346 -9.07 4.57 -0.03
C GLY A 346 -9.43 6.06 -0.15
N LEU A 347 -8.52 6.89 -0.67
CA LEU A 347 -8.73 8.31 -0.93
C LEU A 347 -10.00 8.53 -1.74
N LYS A 348 -11.01 9.12 -1.11
CA LYS A 348 -12.21 9.62 -1.78
C LYS A 348 -11.92 11.02 -2.27
N ILE A 349 -11.95 11.17 -3.58
CA ILE A 349 -11.86 12.47 -4.25
C ILE A 349 -13.24 13.13 -4.20
N PRO A 350 -13.35 14.39 -3.75
CA PRO A 350 -14.60 15.12 -3.73
C PRO A 350 -15.19 15.23 -5.14
N ARG A 351 -16.51 15.44 -5.19
CA ARG A 351 -17.16 15.73 -6.47
C ARG A 351 -16.88 17.20 -6.81
N PRO A 352 -16.48 17.53 -8.04
CA PRO A 352 -16.34 18.92 -8.45
C PRO A 352 -17.69 19.63 -8.33
N GLU A 353 -17.67 20.91 -7.93
CA GLU A 353 -18.87 21.73 -7.82
C GLU A 353 -19.56 21.89 -9.17
N ASP A 354 -18.76 22.26 -10.19
CA ASP A 354 -19.19 22.32 -11.57
C ASP A 354 -19.02 20.96 -12.27
N ARG A 355 -20.00 20.63 -13.10
CA ARG A 355 -19.93 19.42 -13.92
C ARG A 355 -18.84 19.61 -14.99
N PRO A 356 -17.83 18.73 -15.07
CA PRO A 356 -16.82 18.79 -16.13
C PRO A 356 -17.46 18.75 -17.52
N GLY A 357 -16.93 19.52 -18.45
CA GLY A 357 -17.41 19.60 -19.83
C GLY A 357 -17.11 18.34 -20.66
N SER A 358 -16.16 17.51 -20.22
CA SER A 358 -15.81 16.24 -20.88
C SER A 358 -15.35 15.18 -19.87
N GLU A 359 -15.25 13.92 -20.32
CA GLU A 359 -14.65 12.85 -19.52
C GLU A 359 -13.15 13.07 -19.29
N HIS A 360 -12.44 13.64 -20.28
CA HIS A 360 -11.02 13.98 -20.16
C HIS A 360 -10.78 14.98 -19.03
N GLU A 361 -11.55 16.07 -19.01
CA GLU A 361 -11.50 17.08 -17.95
C GLU A 361 -11.85 16.49 -16.57
N ALA A 362 -12.86 15.62 -16.51
CA ALA A 362 -13.22 14.94 -15.26
C ALA A 362 -12.09 14.05 -14.71
N ILE A 363 -11.33 13.39 -15.59
CA ILE A 363 -10.17 12.58 -15.20
C ILE A 363 -9.01 13.48 -14.78
N ALA A 364 -8.77 14.56 -15.53
CA ALA A 364 -7.72 15.53 -15.26
C ALA A 364 -7.84 16.13 -13.86
N GLN A 365 -9.02 16.67 -13.51
CA GLN A 365 -9.31 17.20 -12.17
C GLN A 365 -9.13 16.15 -11.05
N ARG A 366 -9.46 14.89 -11.31
CA ARG A 366 -9.26 13.81 -10.32
C ARG A 366 -7.80 13.45 -10.12
N ILE A 367 -7.01 13.47 -11.19
CA ILE A 367 -5.56 13.26 -11.12
C ILE A 367 -4.92 14.43 -10.37
N GLU A 368 -5.25 15.66 -10.72
CA GLU A 368 -4.80 16.87 -10.03
C GLU A 368 -5.11 16.81 -8.54
N SER A 369 -6.38 16.58 -8.17
CA SER A 369 -6.81 16.46 -6.77
C SER A 369 -6.10 15.32 -6.02
N THR A 370 -5.68 14.26 -6.70
CA THR A 370 -4.87 13.20 -6.07
C THR A 370 -3.45 13.69 -5.75
N PHE A 371 -2.84 14.45 -6.65
CA PHE A 371 -1.51 15.04 -6.46
C PHE A 371 -1.54 16.20 -5.46
N ASP A 372 -2.64 16.94 -5.36
CA ASP A 372 -2.81 17.97 -4.33
C ASP A 372 -2.76 17.36 -2.93
N VAL A 373 -3.49 16.27 -2.70
CA VAL A 373 -3.43 15.54 -1.43
C VAL A 373 -2.02 15.01 -1.15
N ASP A 374 -1.34 14.46 -2.15
CA ASP A 374 0.05 13.99 -2.00
C ASP A 374 1.01 15.14 -1.62
N ALA A 375 0.88 16.30 -2.29
CA ALA A 375 1.68 17.49 -2.02
C ALA A 375 1.44 18.04 -0.60
N ILE A 376 0.17 18.16 -0.18
CA ILE A 376 -0.21 18.58 1.17
C ILE A 376 0.42 17.65 2.21
N LEU A 377 0.32 16.32 2.01
CA LEU A 377 0.90 15.35 2.94
C LEU A 377 2.43 15.47 3.02
N LEU A 378 3.12 15.71 1.90
CA LEU A 378 4.56 15.92 1.88
C LEU A 378 4.97 17.22 2.58
N GLU A 379 4.19 18.29 2.41
CA GLU A 379 4.43 19.56 3.10
C GLU A 379 4.26 19.42 4.62
N LEU A 380 3.17 18.80 5.06
CA LEU A 380 2.93 18.50 6.48
C LEU A 380 4.03 17.60 7.05
N TYR A 381 4.50 16.62 6.27
CA TYR A 381 5.61 15.78 6.68
C TYR A 381 6.91 16.58 6.79
N GLY A 382 7.18 17.47 5.83
CA GLY A 382 8.32 18.39 5.87
C GLY A 382 8.34 19.28 7.10
N ARG A 383 7.18 19.80 7.52
CA ARG A 383 7.01 20.61 8.74
C ARG A 383 7.22 19.81 10.01
N PHE A 384 6.68 18.58 10.05
CA PHE A 384 6.96 17.66 11.14
C PHE A 384 8.46 17.38 11.25
N LEU A 385 9.16 17.16 10.13
CA LEU A 385 10.60 16.92 10.13
C LEU A 385 11.37 18.15 10.62
N ASP A 386 10.98 19.36 10.20
CA ASP A 386 11.59 20.59 10.72
C ASP A 386 11.48 20.66 12.25
N GLU A 387 10.30 20.38 12.80
CA GLU A 387 10.12 20.35 14.25
C GLU A 387 10.91 19.20 14.89
N ARG A 388 10.85 17.98 14.32
CA ARG A 388 11.49 16.75 14.83
C ARG A 388 13.00 16.87 14.95
N PHE A 389 13.63 17.59 14.04
CA PHE A 389 15.07 17.79 13.97
C PHE A 389 15.52 19.17 14.45
N SER A 390 14.59 19.99 14.97
CA SER A 390 14.91 21.26 15.62
C SER A 390 15.24 21.11 17.11
N GLY A 391 15.74 22.20 17.71
CA GLY A 391 15.93 22.30 19.17
C GLY A 391 14.63 22.28 19.98
N THR A 392 13.46 22.49 19.37
CA THR A 392 12.16 22.52 20.07
C THR A 392 11.52 21.14 20.22
N TRP A 393 12.06 20.10 19.57
CA TRP A 393 11.48 18.75 19.61
C TRP A 393 11.29 18.21 21.02
N ASN A 394 12.22 18.48 21.95
CA ASN A 394 12.10 18.02 23.33
C ASN A 394 10.86 18.59 24.03
N THR A 395 10.50 19.84 23.72
CA THR A 395 9.27 20.48 24.21
C THR A 395 8.05 19.81 23.60
N ARG A 396 8.00 19.67 22.27
CA ARG A 396 6.89 18.99 21.58
C ARG A 396 6.69 17.56 22.08
N ARG A 397 7.78 16.83 22.32
CA ARG A 397 7.74 15.48 22.89
C ARG A 397 7.14 15.48 24.30
N GLY A 398 7.43 16.49 25.12
CA GLY A 398 6.80 16.68 26.44
C GLY A 398 5.28 16.84 26.32
N GLU A 399 4.83 17.72 25.43
CA GLU A 399 3.40 17.96 25.19
C GLU A 399 2.68 16.73 24.62
N LEU A 400 3.32 15.97 23.72
CA LEU A 400 2.80 14.69 23.24
C LEU A 400 2.61 13.69 24.39
N ARG A 401 3.58 13.60 25.32
CA ARG A 401 3.48 12.71 26.50
C ARG A 401 2.34 13.14 27.43
N GLU A 402 2.21 14.43 27.68
CA GLU A 402 1.14 14.99 28.52
C GLU A 402 -0.24 14.75 27.89
N TRP A 403 -0.38 14.96 26.59
CA TRP A 403 -1.59 14.67 25.83
C TRP A 403 -1.98 13.19 25.89
N ILE A 404 -1.03 12.27 25.70
CA ILE A 404 -1.28 10.83 25.82
C ILE A 404 -1.77 10.48 27.24
N ALA A 405 -1.14 11.06 28.26
CA ALA A 405 -1.52 10.84 29.65
C ALA A 405 -2.94 11.37 29.96
N SER A 406 -3.34 12.50 29.37
CA SER A 406 -4.60 13.19 29.67
C SER A 406 -5.83 12.69 28.89
N LYS A 407 -5.65 11.89 27.82
CA LYS A 407 -6.73 11.43 26.91
C LYS A 407 -8.00 10.84 27.55
N ASN A 408 -7.92 10.29 28.76
CA ASN A 408 -9.09 9.77 29.50
C ASN A 408 -9.57 10.68 30.63
N THR A 409 -8.76 11.65 31.05
CA THR A 409 -9.05 12.56 32.16
C THR A 409 -9.90 13.75 31.67
N ALA A 410 -9.64 14.26 30.47
CA ALA A 410 -10.35 15.41 29.89
C ALA A 410 -11.86 15.16 29.70
N ARG A 411 -12.28 13.91 29.45
CA ARG A 411 -13.71 13.54 29.31
C ARG A 411 -14.53 13.67 30.60
N VAL A 412 -13.89 13.53 31.76
CA VAL A 412 -14.60 13.66 33.05
C VAL A 412 -14.93 15.12 33.35
N MET A 413 -14.14 16.08 32.85
CA MET A 413 -14.39 17.51 33.09
C MET A 413 -15.40 18.14 32.13
N ALA A 414 -15.54 17.62 30.90
CA ALA A 414 -16.52 18.11 29.92
C ALA A 414 -17.95 17.56 30.14
N ALA A 415 -18.12 16.60 31.06
CA ALA A 415 -19.40 15.97 31.37
C ALA A 415 -19.97 16.38 32.75
N VAL A 416 -19.40 17.42 33.38
CA VAL A 416 -19.84 17.99 34.68
C VAL A 416 -20.44 19.37 34.48
#